data_AF-A0A227IZF0-F1
#
_entry.id   AF-A0A227IZF0-F1
#
_cell.length_a   1.000
_cell.length_b   1.000
_cell.length_c   1.000
_cell.angle_alpha   90.00
_cell.angle_beta   90.00
_cell.angle_gamma   90.00
#
_symmetry.space_group_name_H-M   'P 1'
#
loop_
_entity.id
_entity.type
_entity.pdbx_description
1 polymer ?
#
loop_
_entity_poly.entity_id
_entity_poly.type
_entity_poly.pdbx_seq_one_letter_code
_entity_poly.pdbx_strand_id
1 'polypeptide(L)'
;REKAQEKVFHQLGRWKTLKDKKPGVVIGVGGCVATQEGDHIRERAPYVDVIFGPQTLHRLPEMIKQSQTDDAPVMDISFPEIEKFDRL
;
A
#
# COMPACT_ATOMS: atom_id res chain seq x y z
N ARG A 1 -9.30 11.71 -11.29
CA ARG A 1 -8.31 10.84 -10.61
C ARG A 1 -7.44 11.65 -9.67
N GLU A 2 -6.99 12.82 -10.11
CA GLU A 2 -6.26 13.84 -9.32
C GLU A 2 -6.80 14.07 -7.90
N LYS A 3 -8.11 14.39 -7.76
CA LYS A 3 -8.74 14.57 -6.43
C LYS A 3 -8.66 13.36 -5.50
N ALA A 4 -8.54 12.14 -6.02
CA ALA A 4 -8.43 10.93 -5.21
C ALA A 4 -7.00 10.76 -4.68
N GLN A 5 -5.99 11.03 -5.53
CA GLN A 5 -4.58 11.02 -5.16
C GLN A 5 -4.31 12.06 -4.06
N GLU A 6 -4.77 13.30 -4.25
CA GLU A 6 -4.63 14.38 -3.26
C GLU A 6 -5.21 14.00 -1.89
N LYS A 7 -6.40 13.39 -1.89
CA LYS A 7 -7.04 12.92 -0.66
C LYS A 7 -6.23 11.84 0.06
N VAL A 8 -5.60 10.93 -0.68
CA VAL A 8 -4.72 9.90 -0.09
C VAL A 8 -3.54 10.57 0.61
N PHE A 9 -2.80 11.44 -0.08
CA PHE A 9 -1.64 12.12 0.52
C PHE A 9 -2.02 13.00 1.71
N HIS A 10 -3.15 13.71 1.62
CA HIS A 10 -3.66 14.49 2.75
C HIS A 10 -3.97 13.62 3.97
N GLN A 11 -4.59 12.46 3.78
CA GLN A 11 -4.90 11.54 4.88
C GLN A 11 -3.64 10.87 5.46
N LEU A 12 -2.70 10.47 4.61
CA LEU A 12 -1.41 9.92 5.04
C LEU A 12 -0.65 10.90 5.94
N GLY A 13 -0.61 12.19 5.56
CA GLY A 13 0.00 13.23 6.39
C GLY A 13 -0.60 13.34 7.79
N ARG A 14 -1.92 13.16 7.92
CA ARG A 14 -2.60 13.15 9.23
C ARG A 14 -2.26 11.89 10.04
N TRP A 15 -2.18 10.75 9.38
CA TRP A 15 -1.91 9.45 10.02
C TRP A 15 -0.47 9.25 10.44
N LYS A 16 0.49 10.02 9.90
CA LYS A 16 1.87 10.03 10.40
C LYS A 16 1.93 10.20 11.93
N THR A 17 1.18 11.17 12.46
CA THR A 17 1.13 11.44 13.92
C THR A 17 0.44 10.32 14.72
N LEU A 18 -0.33 9.44 14.07
CA LEU A 18 -0.98 8.32 14.73
C LEU A 18 0.03 7.24 15.11
N LYS A 19 1.04 7.01 14.27
CA LYS A 19 2.15 6.10 14.58
C LYS A 19 2.97 6.58 15.78
N ASP A 20 3.25 7.87 15.86
CA ASP A 20 3.97 8.47 17.00
C ASP A 20 3.22 8.26 18.33
N LYS A 21 1.89 8.28 18.29
CA LYS A 21 1.02 8.14 19.48
C LYS A 21 0.73 6.69 19.87
N LYS A 22 0.78 5.76 18.91
CA LYS A 22 0.40 4.36 19.09
C LYS A 22 1.41 3.46 18.36
N PRO A 23 2.49 3.07 19.05
CA PRO A 23 3.42 2.07 18.55
C PRO A 23 2.66 0.79 18.19
N GLY A 24 2.83 0.29 16.97
CA GLY A 24 2.12 -0.89 16.44
C GLY A 24 0.96 -0.61 15.49
N VAL A 25 0.61 0.66 15.23
CA VAL A 25 -0.33 0.99 14.15
C VAL A 25 0.30 0.70 12.78
N VAL A 26 -0.42 -0.08 11.99
CA VAL A 26 -0.09 -0.38 10.59
C VAL A 26 -0.91 0.52 9.66
N ILE A 27 -0.24 1.21 8.75
CA ILE A 27 -0.82 2.06 7.71
C ILE A 27 -0.69 1.35 6.37
N GLY A 28 -1.83 0.98 5.79
CA GLY A 28 -1.90 0.37 4.46
C GLY A 28 -2.58 1.27 3.43
N VAL A 29 -2.08 1.28 2.19
CA VAL A 29 -2.73 1.95 1.04
C VAL A 29 -3.07 0.90 -0.02
N GLY A 30 -4.35 0.81 -0.38
CA GLY A 30 -4.86 -0.23 -1.27
C GLY A 30 -5.57 0.29 -2.51
N GLY A 31 -5.69 -0.57 -3.52
CA GLY A 31 -6.59 -0.37 -4.66
C GLY A 31 -5.96 0.37 -5.84
N CYS A 32 -6.79 0.84 -6.78
CA CYS A 32 -6.29 1.38 -8.05
C CYS A 32 -5.38 2.60 -7.90
N VAL A 33 -5.57 3.40 -6.85
CA VAL A 33 -4.70 4.55 -6.56
C VAL A 33 -3.34 4.09 -6.05
N ALA A 34 -3.29 3.02 -5.24
CA ALA A 34 -2.02 2.41 -4.81
C ALA A 34 -1.21 1.88 -5.99
N THR A 35 -1.86 1.23 -6.97
CA THR A 35 -1.18 0.77 -8.19
C THR A 35 -0.65 1.94 -9.04
N GLN A 36 -1.31 3.09 -9.04
CA GLN A 36 -0.90 4.26 -9.84
C GLN A 36 0.17 5.11 -9.16
N GLU A 37 0.10 5.25 -7.83
CA GLU A 37 0.96 6.15 -7.05
C GLU A 37 1.95 5.41 -6.15
N GLY A 38 2.13 4.10 -6.29
CA GLY A 38 2.90 3.28 -5.35
C GLY A 38 4.30 3.83 -5.09
N ASP A 39 5.02 4.19 -6.15
CA ASP A 39 6.36 4.77 -6.07
C ASP A 39 6.35 6.13 -5.36
N HIS A 40 5.42 7.02 -5.73
CA HIS A 40 5.26 8.32 -5.09
C HIS A 40 4.86 8.21 -3.60
N ILE A 41 4.04 7.23 -3.23
CA ILE A 41 3.68 6.95 -1.84
C ILE A 41 4.91 6.47 -1.09
N ARG A 42 5.71 5.57 -1.65
CA ARG A 42 6.95 5.07 -1.03
C ARG A 42 7.95 6.20 -0.77
N GLU A 43 8.11 7.12 -1.72
CA GLU A 43 9.01 8.26 -1.60
C GLU A 43 8.51 9.34 -0.62
N ARG A 44 7.23 9.73 -0.72
CA ARG A 44 6.68 10.86 0.05
C ARG A 44 6.13 10.47 1.41
N ALA A 45 5.75 9.21 1.58
CA ALA A 45 5.15 8.66 2.80
C ALA A 45 5.84 7.35 3.21
N PRO A 46 7.15 7.36 3.53
CA PRO A 46 7.90 6.15 3.90
C PRO A 46 7.43 5.51 5.22
N TYR A 47 6.53 6.16 5.95
CA TYR A 47 5.86 5.63 7.14
C TYR A 47 4.63 4.76 6.80
N VAL A 48 4.29 4.58 5.53
CA VAL A 48 3.31 3.60 5.07
C VAL A 48 3.95 2.23 5.11
N ASP A 49 3.31 1.28 5.77
CA ASP A 49 3.84 -0.08 5.96
C ASP A 49 3.58 -0.97 4.76
N VAL A 50 2.39 -0.84 4.16
CA VAL A 50 1.95 -1.75 3.10
C VAL A 50 1.26 -1.00 1.97
N ILE A 51 1.67 -1.26 0.73
CA ILE A 51 1.02 -0.73 -0.49
C ILE A 51 0.61 -1.91 -1.37
N PHE A 52 -0.68 -2.06 -1.67
CA PHE A 52 -1.18 -3.21 -2.42
C PHE A 52 -2.19 -2.83 -3.51
N GLY A 53 -2.09 -3.50 -4.66
CA GLY A 53 -3.05 -3.37 -5.75
C GLY A 53 -4.38 -4.08 -5.49
N PRO A 54 -5.42 -3.82 -6.31
CA PRO A 54 -6.72 -4.50 -6.17
C PRO A 54 -6.62 -6.02 -6.28
N GLN A 55 -5.71 -6.54 -7.11
CA GLN A 55 -5.53 -7.97 -7.36
C GLN A 55 -4.65 -8.67 -6.32
N THR A 56 -3.91 -7.91 -5.51
CA THR A 56 -2.93 -8.45 -4.56
C THR A 56 -3.41 -8.41 -3.10
N LEU A 57 -4.67 -8.01 -2.86
CA LEU A 57 -5.28 -7.99 -1.53
C LEU A 57 -5.18 -9.34 -0.79
N HIS A 58 -5.21 -10.46 -1.50
CA HIS A 58 -5.06 -11.79 -0.91
C HIS A 58 -3.70 -12.01 -0.21
N ARG A 59 -2.66 -11.26 -0.60
CA ARG A 59 -1.32 -11.29 0.00
C ARG A 59 -1.18 -10.32 1.18
N LEU A 60 -2.18 -9.46 1.42
CA LEU A 60 -2.13 -8.44 2.47
C LEU A 60 -1.75 -8.99 3.86
N PRO A 61 -2.27 -10.14 4.34
CA PRO A 61 -1.86 -10.68 5.65
C PRO A 61 -0.36 -10.97 5.74
N GLU A 62 0.22 -11.51 4.66
CA GLU A 62 1.65 -11.81 4.57
C GLU A 62 2.48 -10.52 4.50
N MET A 63 2.05 -9.55 3.68
CA MET A 63 2.73 -8.26 3.55
C MET A 63 2.77 -7.47 4.86
N ILE A 64 1.69 -7.50 5.65
CA ILE A 64 1.67 -6.86 6.99
C ILE A 64 2.68 -7.54 7.91
N LYS A 65 2.70 -8.87 7.94
CA LYS A 65 3.65 -9.63 8.76
C LYS A 65 5.09 -9.34 8.35
N GLN A 66 5.35 -9.29 7.04
CA GLN A 66 6.67 -8.98 6.49
C GLN A 66 7.10 -7.57 6.89
N SER A 67 6.23 -6.57 6.71
CA SER A 67 6.56 -5.18 7.06
C SER A 67 6.91 -5.01 8.55
N GLN A 68 6.22 -5.73 9.43
CA GLN A 68 6.52 -5.74 10.86
C GLN A 68 7.81 -6.50 11.21
N THR A 69 8.15 -7.54 10.45
CA THR A 69 9.35 -8.36 10.70
C THR A 69 10.61 -7.65 10.22
N ASP A 70 10.52 -7.04 9.03
CA ASP A 70 11.65 -6.39 8.35
C ASP A 70 11.83 -4.92 8.80
N ASP A 71 10.90 -4.39 9.59
CA ASP A 71 10.79 -2.97 9.96
C ASP A 71 10.88 -2.04 8.73
N ALA A 72 10.24 -2.47 7.63
CA ALA A 72 10.36 -1.85 6.32
C ALA A 72 9.02 -1.83 5.54
N PRO A 73 8.77 -0.82 4.68
CA PRO A 73 7.62 -0.80 3.80
C PRO A 73 7.63 -1.93 2.76
N VAL A 74 6.48 -2.59 2.59
CA VAL A 74 6.26 -3.64 1.59
C VAL A 74 5.27 -3.17 0.53
N MET A 75 5.61 -3.39 -0.74
CA MET A 75 4.77 -2.99 -1.87
C MET A 75 4.55 -4.15 -2.84
N ASP A 76 3.29 -4.44 -3.15
CA ASP A 76 2.90 -5.38 -4.21
C ASP A 76 1.70 -4.83 -4.99
N ILE A 77 2.01 -4.18 -6.10
CA ILE A 77 1.04 -3.62 -7.04
C ILE A 77 1.05 -4.38 -8.37
N SER A 78 1.63 -5.58 -8.38
CA SER A 78 1.73 -6.41 -9.59
C SER A 78 0.33 -6.84 -10.06
N PHE A 79 0.17 -6.93 -11.37
CA PHE A 79 -0.96 -7.62 -11.98
C PHE A 79 -0.53 -9.07 -12.17
N PRO A 80 -1.23 -10.07 -11.60
CA PRO A 80 -0.89 -11.46 -11.86
C PRO A 80 -1.08 -11.73 -13.37
N GLU A 81 -0.05 -12.27 -14.00
CA GLU A 81 0.01 -12.66 -15.43
C GLU A 81 -0.95 -13.78 -15.82
N ILE A 82 -1.84 -14.26 -14.93
CA ILE A 82 -2.81 -15.29 -15.31
C ILE A 82 -3.81 -14.64 -16.27
N GLU A 83 -3.43 -14.65 -17.55
CA GLU A 83 -4.22 -14.32 -18.70
C GLU A 83 -5.46 -15.18 -18.61
N LYS A 84 -6.62 -14.52 -18.58
CA LYS A 84 -7.94 -15.15 -18.49
C LYS A 84 -8.24 -16.12 -19.65
N PHE A 85 -7.29 -16.35 -20.56
CA PHE A 85 -7.47 -17.06 -21.82
C PHE A 85 -6.39 -18.10 -22.14
N ASP A 86 -5.54 -18.52 -21.20
CA ASP A 86 -4.60 -19.65 -21.40
C ASP A 86 -5.30 -21.03 -21.56
N ARG A 87 -6.62 -21.05 -21.72
CA ARG A 87 -7.44 -22.26 -21.90
C ARG A 87 -8.52 -22.13 -22.99
N LEU A 88 -8.34 -21.26 -23.99
CA LEU A 88 -9.19 -21.25 -25.19
C LEU A 88 -8.49 -21.89 -26.38
#